data_AF-A0A8T3SIY3-F1
#
_entry.id   AF-A0A8T3SIY3-F1
#
_cell.length_a   1.000
_cell.length_b   1.000
_cell.length_c   1.000
_cell.angle_alpha   90.00
_cell.angle_beta   90.00
_cell.angle_gamma   90.00
#
_symmetry.space_group_name_H-M   'P 1'
#
loop_
_entity.id
_entity.type
_entity.pdbx_description
1 polymer ?
#
loop_
_entity_poly.entity_id
_entity_poly.type
_entity_poly.pdbx_seq_one_letter_code
_entity_poly.pdbx_strand_id
1 'polypeptide(L)'
;MPHTVSRTADPYRDLDVIDARAPRFNQATVGLLSLAAVLTGWWPILALLAVQLGIGLRFGRRYCLPCVVYFEFLQPIIGEGPIEDARPPRFANQIGFVFLGASSVAYALSLAPIGGALGGLVAALALLGASTGFCVGCQLYRLGARLRGITGRRLDRVELGDIGPIEVGGGVVVAFSHPLCTDCLKIEAALRAAGRRYVTIDVRDRPDLARKYGIALVPTVVEVGATGAVVGRVAA
;
A
#
# COMPACT_ATOMS: atom_id res chain seq x y z
N MET A 1 23.97 19.05 12.53
CA MET A 1 22.52 19.36 12.53
C MET A 1 21.83 18.17 11.89
N PRO A 2 20.95 17.42 12.56
CA PRO A 2 20.28 16.30 11.91
C PRO A 2 19.45 16.88 10.76
N HIS A 3 19.70 16.41 9.54
CA HIS A 3 18.84 16.71 8.41
C HIS A 3 17.43 16.31 8.81
N THR A 4 16.54 17.29 9.00
CA THR A 4 15.11 17.04 9.13
C THR A 4 14.67 16.37 7.84
N VAL A 5 14.53 15.05 7.89
CA VAL A 5 13.99 14.25 6.80
C VAL A 5 12.59 14.79 6.56
N SER A 6 12.41 15.50 5.44
CA SER A 6 11.11 15.96 5.01
C SER A 6 10.33 14.73 4.54
N ARG A 7 9.65 14.06 5.48
CA ARG A 7 8.73 12.96 5.19
C ARG A 7 7.43 13.57 4.65
N THR A 8 6.92 13.02 3.54
CA THR A 8 5.61 13.41 3.00
C THR A 8 4.48 12.76 3.79
N ALA A 9 4.73 11.57 4.36
CA ALA A 9 3.80 10.85 5.23
C ALA A 9 4.43 10.52 6.58
N ASP A 10 3.74 10.81 7.67
CA ASP A 10 4.18 10.45 9.02
C ASP A 10 3.99 8.93 9.25
N PRO A 11 5.06 8.18 9.61
CA PRO A 11 4.99 6.73 9.73
C PRO A 11 4.16 6.25 10.94
N TYR A 12 3.69 7.10 11.83
CA TYR A 12 2.90 6.68 12.99
C TYR A 12 1.52 7.34 13.03
N ARG A 13 1.29 8.37 12.21
CA ARG A 13 -0.01 9.05 12.09
C ARG A 13 -0.73 8.72 10.78
N ASP A 14 -0.01 8.66 9.65
CA ASP A 14 -0.58 8.35 8.35
C ASP A 14 -0.56 6.84 8.10
N LEU A 15 -1.50 6.13 8.73
CA LEU A 15 -1.52 4.66 8.77
C LEU A 15 -2.06 3.99 7.51
N ASP A 16 -2.75 4.74 6.65
CA ASP A 16 -3.31 4.23 5.39
C ASP A 16 -2.26 4.15 4.27
N VAL A 17 -1.12 4.80 4.47
CA VAL A 17 -0.01 4.81 3.51
C VAL A 17 1.31 4.41 4.16
N ILE A 18 2.24 3.98 3.32
CA ILE A 18 3.55 3.52 3.75
C ILE A 18 4.59 3.73 2.66
N ASP A 19 5.81 4.03 3.07
CA ASP A 19 6.98 3.92 2.19
C ASP A 19 7.13 2.48 1.70
N ALA A 20 7.08 2.27 0.38
CA ALA A 20 7.13 0.94 -0.25
C ALA A 20 8.39 0.13 0.09
N ARG A 21 9.46 0.78 0.57
CA ARG A 21 10.68 0.10 1.03
C ARG A 21 10.51 -0.53 2.41
N ALA A 22 9.61 -0.01 3.26
CA ALA A 22 9.42 -0.53 4.62
C ALA A 22 8.80 -1.95 4.66
N PRO A 23 7.72 -2.25 3.90
CA PRO A 23 7.22 -3.62 3.77
C PRO A 23 8.27 -4.58 3.23
N ARG A 24 9.10 -4.14 2.28
CA ARG A 24 10.18 -4.97 1.71
C ARG A 24 11.26 -5.27 2.73
N PHE A 25 11.63 -4.29 3.55
CA PHE A 25 12.55 -4.50 4.67
C PHE A 25 11.97 -5.52 5.67
N ASN A 26 10.70 -5.37 6.05
CA ASN A 26 10.03 -6.34 6.92
C ASN A 26 9.99 -7.76 6.30
N GLN A 27 9.71 -7.87 5.00
CA GLN A 27 9.76 -9.14 4.27
C GLN A 27 11.16 -9.76 4.25
N ALA A 28 12.21 -8.95 4.07
CA ALA A 28 13.58 -9.42 4.17
C ALA A 28 13.88 -9.97 5.57
N THR A 29 13.51 -9.25 6.62
CA THR A 29 13.71 -9.70 8.01
C THR A 29 12.96 -11.00 8.31
N VAL A 30 11.66 -11.06 8.00
CA VAL A 30 10.84 -12.26 8.21
C VAL A 30 11.37 -13.43 7.38
N GLY A 31 11.70 -13.19 6.12
CA GLY A 31 12.18 -14.21 5.19
C GLY A 31 13.51 -14.82 5.62
N LEU A 32 14.50 -13.97 5.95
CA LEU A 32 15.82 -14.41 6.39
C LEU A 32 15.77 -15.15 7.73
N LEU A 33 15.01 -14.65 8.70
CA LEU A 33 14.87 -15.31 10.00
C LEU A 33 14.08 -16.62 9.89
N SER A 34 13.05 -16.68 9.04
CA SER A 34 12.33 -17.94 8.78
C SER A 34 13.23 -18.97 8.08
N LEU A 35 14.03 -18.54 7.10
CA LEU A 35 14.99 -19.41 6.43
C LEU A 35 16.03 -19.95 7.42
N ALA A 36 16.59 -19.07 8.25
CA ALA A 36 17.54 -19.47 9.29
C ALA A 36 16.92 -20.48 10.27
N ALA A 37 15.68 -20.25 10.71
CA ALA A 37 14.98 -21.19 11.59
C ALA A 37 14.80 -22.57 10.96
N VAL A 38 14.43 -22.64 9.68
CA VAL A 38 14.24 -23.90 8.95
C VAL A 38 15.57 -24.62 8.73
N LEU A 39 16.63 -23.90 8.33
CA LEU A 39 17.95 -24.49 8.08
C LEU A 39 18.65 -24.98 9.35
N THR A 40 18.49 -24.24 10.45
CA THR A 40 19.11 -24.59 11.74
C THR A 40 18.26 -25.54 12.59
N GLY A 41 16.98 -25.70 12.26
CA GLY A 41 16.00 -26.43 13.07
C GLY A 41 15.51 -25.68 14.31
N TRP A 42 15.99 -24.45 14.57
CA TRP A 42 15.56 -23.63 15.70
C TRP A 42 14.18 -22.99 15.43
N TRP A 43 13.13 -23.81 15.49
CA TRP A 43 11.76 -23.39 15.23
C TRP A 43 11.20 -22.28 16.15
N PRO A 44 11.68 -22.06 17.40
CA PRO A 44 11.17 -20.95 18.22
C PRO A 44 11.30 -19.57 17.56
N ILE A 45 12.22 -19.39 16.60
CA ILE A 45 12.31 -18.15 15.80
C ILE A 45 11.02 -17.92 15.01
N LEU A 46 10.40 -18.96 14.45
CA LEU A 46 9.13 -18.85 13.71
C LEU A 46 8.00 -18.38 14.62
N ALA A 47 7.97 -18.86 15.87
CA ALA A 47 6.99 -18.43 16.87
C ALA A 47 7.21 -16.96 17.25
N LEU A 48 8.46 -16.53 17.46
CA LEU A 48 8.79 -15.13 17.74
C LEU A 48 8.39 -14.22 16.57
N LEU A 49 8.63 -14.63 15.33
CA LEU A 49 8.19 -13.87 14.14
C LEU A 49 6.66 -13.78 14.06
N ALA A 50 5.95 -14.88 14.34
CA ALA A 50 4.49 -14.87 14.40
C ALA A 50 4.00 -13.88 15.46
N VAL A 51 4.54 -13.94 16.68
CA VAL A 51 4.19 -13.00 17.76
C VAL A 51 4.49 -11.56 17.35
N GLN A 52 5.66 -11.29 16.77
CA GLN A 52 6.08 -9.96 16.33
C GLN A 52 5.15 -9.38 15.24
N LEU A 53 4.73 -10.21 14.28
CA LEU A 53 3.73 -9.83 13.27
C LEU A 53 2.38 -9.58 13.92
N GLY A 54 1.93 -10.44 14.83
CA GLY A 54 0.68 -10.30 15.57
C GLY A 54 0.62 -8.99 16.37
N ILE A 55 1.70 -8.67 17.10
CA ILE A 55 1.84 -7.41 17.85
C ILE A 55 1.76 -6.20 16.90
N GLY A 56 2.51 -6.21 15.80
CA GLY A 56 2.49 -5.12 14.82
C GLY A 56 1.11 -4.95 14.18
N LEU A 57 0.41 -6.04 13.87
CA LEU A 57 -0.96 -6.02 13.34
C LEU A 57 -1.98 -5.49 14.34
N ARG A 58 -1.83 -5.83 15.62
CA ARG A 58 -2.79 -5.50 16.68
C ARG A 58 -2.62 -4.09 17.25
N PHE A 59 -1.38 -3.64 17.43
CA PHE A 59 -1.03 -2.40 18.12
C PHE A 59 -0.43 -1.33 17.20
N GLY A 60 -0.18 -1.69 15.93
CA GLY A 60 0.28 -0.79 14.88
C GLY A 60 1.79 -0.82 14.64
N ARG A 61 2.20 -0.07 13.60
CA ARG A 61 3.56 -0.04 13.04
C ARG A 61 4.66 0.35 14.03
N ARG A 62 4.34 1.12 15.07
CA ARG A 62 5.28 1.49 16.15
C ARG A 62 5.76 0.32 17.00
N TYR A 63 5.04 -0.80 17.00
CA TYR A 63 5.44 -2.03 17.70
C TYR A 63 5.98 -3.10 16.76
N CYS A 64 6.09 -2.81 15.47
CA CYS A 64 6.77 -3.67 14.51
C CYS A 64 8.26 -3.34 14.54
N LEU A 65 9.09 -4.18 15.16
CA LEU A 65 10.53 -3.94 15.32
C LEU A 65 11.24 -3.68 13.98
N PRO A 66 11.06 -4.50 12.92
CA PRO A 66 11.68 -4.21 11.62
C PRO A 66 11.18 -2.89 11.02
N CYS A 67 9.92 -2.53 11.25
CA CYS A 67 9.37 -1.27 10.78
C CYS A 67 10.02 -0.09 11.50
N VAL A 68 10.17 -0.14 12.82
CA VAL A 68 10.85 0.91 13.60
C VAL A 68 12.30 1.05 13.15
N VAL A 69 13.01 -0.06 12.97
CA VAL A 69 14.38 -0.06 12.43
C VAL A 69 14.41 0.66 11.07
N TYR A 70 13.46 0.35 10.19
CA TYR A 70 13.37 1.01 8.90
C TYR A 70 13.12 2.53 9.03
N PHE A 71 12.07 2.95 9.74
CA PHE A 71 11.67 4.37 9.77
C PHE A 71 12.61 5.25 10.57
N GLU A 72 13.16 4.75 11.68
CA GLU A 72 13.98 5.57 12.59
C GLU A 72 15.47 5.53 12.26
N PHE A 73 15.95 4.48 11.58
CA PHE A 73 17.38 4.34 11.30
C PHE A 73 17.70 4.33 9.81
N LEU A 74 16.96 3.58 8.98
CA LEU A 74 17.29 3.48 7.55
C LEU A 74 16.74 4.65 6.74
N GLN A 75 15.45 4.94 6.87
CA GLN A 75 14.77 5.98 6.08
C GLN A 75 15.44 7.36 6.22
N PRO A 76 15.93 7.79 7.40
CA PRO A 76 16.64 9.06 7.52
C PRO A 76 17.95 9.14 6.76
N ILE A 77 18.58 7.99 6.50
CA ILE A 77 19.85 7.91 5.77
C ILE A 77 19.60 7.83 4.27
N ILE A 78 18.62 7.04 3.83
CA ILE A 78 18.37 6.73 2.40
C ILE A 78 17.26 7.57 1.75
N GLY A 79 16.58 8.40 2.54
CA GLY A 79 15.42 9.18 2.12
C GLY A 79 14.12 8.37 1.97
N GLU A 80 13.00 9.10 1.88
CA GLU A 80 11.67 8.54 1.66
C GLU A 80 11.57 7.93 0.24
N GLY A 81 11.14 6.68 0.18
CA GLY A 81 10.81 6.00 -1.06
C GLY A 81 9.40 6.33 -1.57
N PRO A 82 8.96 5.70 -2.67
CA PRO A 82 7.59 5.86 -3.16
C PRO A 82 6.57 5.47 -2.10
N ILE A 83 5.55 6.32 -1.91
CA ILE A 83 4.44 6.05 -0.99
C ILE A 83 3.39 5.17 -1.67
N GLU A 84 3.00 4.10 -1.00
CA GLU A 84 1.96 3.15 -1.43
C GLU A 84 0.90 2.92 -0.34
N ASP A 85 -0.24 2.33 -0.71
CA ASP A 85 -1.30 1.95 0.23
C ASP A 85 -0.77 0.88 1.21
N ALA A 86 -1.01 1.08 2.51
CA ALA A 86 -0.53 0.18 3.57
C ALA A 86 -1.39 -1.09 3.75
N ARG A 87 -2.61 -1.13 3.22
CA ARG A 87 -3.56 -2.25 3.39
C ARG A 87 -3.07 -3.56 2.75
N PRO A 88 -2.59 -3.60 1.48
CA PRO A 88 -2.09 -4.85 0.89
C PRO A 88 -0.90 -5.44 1.67
N PRO A 89 0.14 -4.67 2.05
CA PRO A 89 1.20 -5.18 2.92
C PRO A 89 0.72 -5.65 4.30
N ARG A 90 -0.25 -4.96 4.91
CA ARG A 90 -0.85 -5.42 6.18
C ARG A 90 -1.57 -6.76 6.02
N PHE A 91 -2.30 -6.95 4.93
CA PHE A 91 -2.92 -8.25 4.62
C PHE A 91 -1.86 -9.34 4.40
N ALA A 92 -0.77 -9.05 3.71
CA ALA A 92 0.34 -9.98 3.57
C ALA A 92 0.93 -10.38 4.94
N ASN A 93 1.09 -9.43 5.87
CA ASN A 93 1.52 -9.72 7.23
C ASN A 93 0.52 -10.59 8.01
N GLN A 94 -0.79 -10.47 7.76
CA GLN A 94 -1.80 -11.36 8.36
C GLN A 94 -1.64 -12.80 7.87
N ILE A 95 -1.42 -12.99 6.57
CA ILE A 95 -1.12 -14.32 6.02
C ILE A 95 0.16 -14.88 6.65
N GLY A 96 1.22 -14.07 6.73
CA GLY A 96 2.47 -14.45 7.38
C GLY A 96 2.27 -14.87 8.84
N PHE A 97 1.48 -14.12 9.60
CA PHE A 97 1.13 -14.46 10.99
C PHE A 97 0.44 -15.82 11.09
N VAL A 98 -0.55 -16.09 10.24
CA VAL A 98 -1.29 -17.36 10.25
C VAL A 98 -0.36 -18.53 9.91
N PHE A 99 0.46 -18.41 8.85
CA PHE A 99 1.33 -19.51 8.41
C PHE A 99 2.48 -19.77 9.38
N LEU A 100 3.11 -18.73 9.94
CA LEU A 100 4.16 -18.89 10.95
C LEU A 100 3.59 -19.41 12.27
N GLY A 101 2.38 -18.98 12.65
CA GLY A 101 1.66 -19.52 13.80
C GLY A 101 1.36 -21.01 13.62
N ALA A 102 0.79 -21.39 12.47
CA ALA A 102 0.51 -22.79 12.13
C ALA A 102 1.79 -23.64 12.08
N SER A 103 2.87 -23.11 11.50
CA SER A 103 4.20 -23.74 11.50
C SER A 103 4.70 -24.00 12.93
N SER A 104 4.59 -23.00 13.81
CA SER A 104 5.00 -23.10 15.21
C SER A 104 4.18 -24.13 15.98
N VAL A 105 2.86 -24.17 15.77
CA VAL A 105 1.96 -25.18 16.35
C VAL A 105 2.32 -26.58 15.85
N ALA A 106 2.60 -26.74 14.55
CA ALA A 106 3.02 -28.03 14.00
C ALA A 106 4.32 -28.53 14.65
N TYR A 107 5.32 -27.66 14.85
CA TYR A 107 6.53 -28.02 15.59
C TYR A 107 6.25 -28.38 17.05
N ALA A 108 5.38 -27.64 17.74
CA ALA A 108 4.99 -27.94 19.11
C ALA A 108 4.27 -29.30 19.25
N LEU A 109 3.54 -29.73 18.21
CA LEU A 109 2.90 -31.04 18.11
C LEU A 109 3.82 -32.13 17.53
N SER A 110 5.13 -31.88 17.42
CA SER A 110 6.12 -32.80 16.84
C SER A 110 5.89 -33.18 15.37
N LEU A 111 5.11 -32.38 14.63
CA LEU A 111 4.89 -32.50 13.19
C LEU A 111 5.93 -31.71 12.41
N ALA A 112 7.21 -32.00 12.64
CA ALA A 112 8.34 -31.23 12.11
C ALA A 112 8.34 -31.06 10.57
N PRO A 113 7.98 -32.06 9.73
CA PRO A 113 7.92 -31.86 8.29
C PRO A 113 6.90 -30.79 7.86
N ILE A 114 5.74 -30.75 8.52
CA ILE A 114 4.69 -29.74 8.25
C ILE A 114 5.15 -28.37 8.72
N GLY A 115 5.73 -28.30 9.93
CA GLY A 115 6.31 -27.07 10.47
C GLY A 115 7.36 -26.47 9.54
N GLY A 116 8.32 -27.29 9.10
CA GLY A 116 9.39 -26.88 8.19
C GLY A 116 8.87 -26.48 6.82
N ALA A 117 7.91 -27.20 6.25
CA ALA A 117 7.30 -26.85 4.97
C ALA A 117 6.59 -25.49 5.01
N LEU A 118 5.79 -25.24 6.05
CA LEU A 118 5.10 -23.96 6.23
C LEU A 118 6.09 -22.80 6.46
N GLY A 119 7.09 -23.00 7.32
CA GLY A 119 8.13 -22.00 7.58
C GLY A 119 8.98 -21.70 6.33
N GLY A 120 9.33 -22.75 5.58
CA GLY A 120 10.07 -22.64 4.33
C GLY A 120 9.27 -21.92 3.23
N LEU A 121 7.97 -22.18 3.14
CA LEU A 121 7.08 -21.46 2.24
C LEU A 121 7.05 -19.96 2.55
N VAL A 122 6.90 -19.60 3.84
CA VAL A 122 6.95 -18.19 4.27
C VAL A 122 8.30 -17.58 3.93
N ALA A 123 9.40 -18.28 4.20
CA ALA A 123 10.74 -17.82 3.87
C ALA A 123 10.90 -17.52 2.37
N ALA A 124 10.50 -18.47 1.52
CA ALA A 124 10.58 -18.33 0.06
C ALA A 124 9.76 -17.15 -0.45
N LEU A 125 8.48 -17.03 -0.04
CA LEU A 125 7.61 -15.96 -0.51
C LEU A 125 8.03 -14.57 0.01
N ALA A 126 8.50 -14.49 1.25
CA ALA A 126 8.98 -13.24 1.83
C ALA A 126 10.27 -12.78 1.15
N LEU A 127 11.22 -13.68 0.90
CA LEU A 127 12.46 -13.35 0.19
C LEU A 127 12.21 -13.01 -1.28
N LEU A 128 11.25 -13.66 -1.93
CA LEU A 128 10.81 -13.30 -3.29
C LEU A 128 10.27 -11.86 -3.30
N GLY A 129 9.38 -11.53 -2.36
CA GLY A 129 8.83 -10.17 -2.24
C GLY A 129 9.90 -9.12 -1.93
N ALA A 130 10.85 -9.44 -1.05
CA ALA A 130 11.94 -8.55 -0.68
C ALA A 130 12.91 -8.25 -1.85
N SER A 131 13.23 -9.27 -2.66
CA SER A 131 14.21 -9.16 -3.75
C SER A 131 13.62 -8.61 -5.06
N THR A 132 12.37 -8.97 -5.39
CA THR A 132 11.74 -8.61 -6.68
C THR A 132 10.70 -7.51 -6.57
N GLY A 133 10.21 -7.22 -5.36
CA GLY A 133 9.02 -6.39 -5.16
C GLY A 133 7.70 -7.11 -5.46
N PHE A 134 7.73 -8.36 -5.90
CA PHE A 134 6.54 -9.16 -6.16
C PHE A 134 6.06 -9.86 -4.87
N CYS A 135 5.13 -9.23 -4.16
CA CYS A 135 4.49 -9.82 -2.98
C CYS A 135 3.17 -10.51 -3.35
N VAL A 136 3.14 -11.84 -3.25
CA VAL A 136 1.95 -12.67 -3.52
C VAL A 136 0.75 -12.24 -2.66
N GLY A 137 0.96 -11.96 -1.37
CA GLY A 137 -0.10 -11.48 -0.48
C GLY A 137 -0.73 -10.17 -0.95
N CYS A 138 0.07 -9.22 -1.42
CA CYS A 138 -0.43 -7.96 -1.98
C CYS A 138 -1.25 -8.19 -3.25
N GLN A 139 -0.86 -9.13 -4.11
CA GLN A 139 -1.63 -9.47 -5.32
C GLN A 139 -2.95 -10.14 -4.98
N LEU A 140 -2.96 -11.06 -4.01
CA LEU A 140 -4.18 -11.69 -3.52
C LEU A 140 -5.16 -10.66 -2.94
N TYR A 141 -4.65 -9.67 -2.19
CA TYR A 141 -5.47 -8.58 -1.69
C TYR A 141 -6.13 -7.79 -2.83
N ARG A 142 -5.34 -7.38 -3.83
CA ARG A 142 -5.82 -6.62 -5.00
C ARG A 142 -6.83 -7.42 -5.82
N LEU A 143 -6.57 -8.71 -6.04
CA LEU A 143 -7.49 -9.61 -6.72
C LEU A 143 -8.80 -9.76 -5.94
N GLY A 144 -8.73 -9.97 -4.63
CA GLY A 144 -9.91 -10.05 -3.77
C GLY A 144 -10.70 -8.74 -3.73
N ALA A 145 -10.04 -7.58 -3.76
CA ALA A 145 -10.69 -6.29 -3.86
C ALA A 145 -11.47 -6.15 -5.19
N ARG A 146 -10.86 -6.56 -6.31
CA ARG A 146 -11.52 -6.58 -7.64
C ARG A 146 -12.73 -7.52 -7.65
N LEU A 147 -12.60 -8.72 -7.08
CA LEU A 147 -13.68 -9.71 -7.02
C LEU A 147 -14.86 -9.27 -6.14
N ARG A 148 -14.60 -8.48 -5.09
CA ARG A 148 -15.65 -7.90 -4.23
C ARG A 148 -16.43 -6.75 -4.87
N GLY A 149 -16.19 -6.46 -6.15
CA GLY A 149 -16.88 -5.39 -6.86
C GLY A 149 -16.41 -4.00 -6.44
N ILE A 150 -15.20 -3.87 -5.87
CA ILE A 150 -14.48 -2.59 -5.81
C ILE A 150 -13.96 -2.28 -7.21
N THR A 151 -14.90 -2.09 -8.11
CA THR A 151 -14.70 -1.58 -9.46
C THR A 151 -15.33 -0.21 -9.40
N GLY A 152 -14.55 0.85 -9.65
CA GLY A 152 -15.11 2.19 -9.73
C GLY A 152 -16.32 2.16 -10.66
N ARG A 153 -17.44 2.76 -10.25
CA ARG A 153 -18.56 2.92 -11.18
C ARG A 153 -18.03 3.66 -12.41
N ARG A 154 -18.58 3.35 -13.59
CA ARG A 154 -18.20 4.06 -14.80
C ARG A 154 -18.55 5.52 -14.61
N LEU A 155 -17.52 6.34 -14.37
CA LEU A 155 -17.68 7.79 -14.37
C LEU A 155 -17.95 8.23 -15.82
N ASP A 156 -19.23 8.44 -16.11
CA ASP A 156 -19.71 8.86 -17.43
C ASP A 156 -20.03 10.37 -17.46
N ARG A 157 -20.26 10.97 -16.28
CA ARG A 157 -20.59 12.39 -16.14
C ARG A 157 -20.06 12.97 -14.82
N VAL A 158 -19.62 14.22 -14.87
CA VAL A 158 -19.26 15.06 -13.72
C VAL A 158 -20.12 16.32 -13.75
N GLU A 159 -20.78 16.66 -12.65
CA GLU A 159 -21.56 17.88 -12.52
C GLU A 159 -20.62 19.08 -12.35
N LEU A 160 -20.69 20.05 -13.26
CA LEU A 160 -19.79 21.21 -13.29
C LEU A 160 -19.84 22.05 -12.01
N GLY A 161 -20.99 22.07 -11.32
CA GLY A 161 -21.14 22.75 -10.03
C GLY A 161 -20.29 22.17 -8.90
N ASP A 162 -19.88 20.91 -8.98
CA ASP A 162 -19.03 20.26 -7.98
C ASP A 162 -17.54 20.60 -8.14
N ILE A 163 -17.15 21.14 -9.30
CA ILE A 163 -15.76 21.35 -9.74
C ILE A 163 -15.28 22.80 -9.48
N GLY A 164 -16.13 23.66 -8.90
CA GLY A 164 -15.87 25.08 -8.68
C GLY A 164 -16.15 25.96 -9.92
N PRO A 165 -15.95 27.29 -9.83
CA PRO A 165 -16.22 28.20 -10.95
C PRO A 165 -15.23 27.94 -12.10
N ILE A 166 -15.70 27.29 -13.16
CA ILE A 166 -14.96 27.07 -14.40
C ILE A 166 -15.34 28.18 -15.39
N GLU A 167 -14.34 28.85 -15.99
CA GLU A 167 -14.57 29.72 -17.15
C GLU A 167 -15.05 28.86 -18.34
N VAL A 168 -16.32 29.06 -18.71
CA VAL A 168 -17.05 28.30 -19.73
C VAL A 168 -16.36 28.44 -21.09
N GLY A 169 -15.86 27.34 -21.67
CA GLY A 169 -15.42 27.34 -23.08
C GLY A 169 -14.45 26.25 -23.54
N GLY A 170 -13.82 25.48 -22.64
CA GLY A 170 -12.92 24.38 -23.02
C GLY A 170 -13.08 23.15 -22.13
N GLY A 171 -12.80 21.96 -22.66
CA GLY A 171 -12.80 20.73 -21.87
C GLY A 171 -11.82 20.85 -20.69
N VAL A 172 -12.23 20.34 -19.52
CA VAL A 172 -11.45 20.40 -18.28
C VAL A 172 -11.09 18.99 -17.83
N VAL A 173 -9.85 18.80 -17.38
CA VAL A 173 -9.44 17.53 -16.79
C VAL A 173 -9.81 17.53 -15.30
N VAL A 174 -10.58 16.55 -14.85
CA VAL A 174 -10.91 16.37 -13.43
C VAL A 174 -10.07 15.21 -12.90
N ALA A 175 -9.23 15.48 -11.90
CA ALA A 175 -8.38 14.50 -11.25
C ALA A 175 -8.89 14.25 -9.82
N PHE A 176 -9.53 13.10 -9.58
CA PHE A 176 -9.73 12.62 -8.23
C PHE A 176 -8.40 12.10 -7.71
N SER A 177 -7.90 12.77 -6.67
CA SER A 177 -6.53 12.65 -6.17
C SER A 177 -6.52 12.43 -4.66
N HIS A 178 -5.33 12.20 -4.13
CA HIS A 178 -5.07 12.16 -2.69
C HIS A 178 -3.65 12.67 -2.44
N PRO A 179 -3.40 13.48 -1.39
CA PRO A 179 -2.11 14.16 -1.17
C PRO A 179 -0.95 13.19 -0.94
N LEU A 180 -1.25 11.99 -0.46
CA LEU A 180 -0.27 10.94 -0.20
C LEU A 180 -0.12 9.93 -1.35
N CYS A 181 -0.80 10.14 -2.47
CA CYS A 181 -0.79 9.23 -3.62
C CYS A 181 0.34 9.62 -4.60
N THR A 182 1.41 8.83 -4.62
CA THR A 182 2.57 9.08 -5.49
C THR A 182 2.20 9.18 -6.98
N ASP A 183 1.31 8.30 -7.46
CA ASP A 183 0.89 8.31 -8.87
C ASP A 183 0.02 9.52 -9.19
N CYS A 184 -0.76 10.01 -8.23
CA CYS A 184 -1.53 11.23 -8.35
C CYS A 184 -0.61 12.45 -8.49
N LEU A 185 0.44 12.54 -7.65
CA LEU A 185 1.44 13.60 -7.73
C LEU A 185 2.18 13.61 -9.08
N LYS A 186 2.54 12.42 -9.61
CA LYS A 186 3.17 12.30 -10.94
C LYS A 186 2.27 12.78 -12.07
N ILE A 187 1.00 12.37 -12.04
CA ILE A 187 0.01 12.78 -13.03
C ILE A 187 -0.24 14.28 -12.97
N GLU A 188 -0.41 14.86 -11.78
CA GLU A 188 -0.62 16.30 -11.63
C GLU A 188 0.60 17.11 -12.10
N ALA A 189 1.81 16.62 -11.84
CA ALA A 189 3.03 17.21 -12.39
C ALA A 189 3.07 17.12 -13.92
N ALA A 190 2.67 15.98 -14.51
CA ALA A 190 2.59 15.80 -15.96
C ALA A 190 1.53 16.70 -16.61
N LEU A 191 0.34 16.80 -16.01
CA LEU A 191 -0.74 17.70 -16.45
C LEU A 191 -0.30 19.17 -16.41
N ARG A 192 0.40 19.56 -15.33
CA ARG A 192 0.98 20.91 -15.18
C ARG A 192 2.06 21.18 -16.23
N ALA A 193 2.97 20.24 -16.46
CA ALA A 193 4.02 20.37 -17.48
C ALA A 193 3.44 20.45 -18.91
N ALA A 194 2.34 19.76 -19.18
CA ALA A 194 1.63 19.81 -20.45
C ALA A 194 0.73 21.07 -20.60
N GLY A 195 0.67 21.95 -19.60
CA GLY A 195 -0.19 23.15 -19.63
C GLY A 195 -1.68 22.83 -19.71
N ARG A 196 -2.10 21.62 -19.32
CA ARG A 196 -3.51 21.21 -19.36
C ARG A 196 -4.27 21.92 -18.24
N ARG A 197 -5.47 22.42 -18.52
CA ARG A 197 -6.37 22.92 -17.47
C ARG A 197 -6.94 21.72 -16.72
N TYR A 198 -6.67 21.63 -15.42
CA TYR A 198 -7.20 20.58 -14.58
C TYR A 198 -7.70 21.10 -13.23
N VAL A 199 -8.66 20.38 -12.66
CA VAL A 199 -9.13 20.57 -11.29
C VAL A 199 -8.87 19.29 -10.52
N THR A 200 -8.20 19.42 -9.38
CA THR A 200 -7.96 18.33 -8.44
C THR A 200 -9.06 18.29 -7.40
N ILE A 201 -9.68 17.12 -7.24
CA ILE A 201 -10.59 16.82 -6.13
C ILE A 201 -9.83 15.91 -5.17
N ASP A 202 -9.41 16.44 -4.03
CA ASP A 202 -8.85 15.62 -2.95
C ASP A 202 -9.98 14.81 -2.30
N VAL A 203 -9.92 13.48 -2.45
CA VAL A 203 -10.94 12.58 -1.90
C VAL A 203 -10.92 12.52 -0.37
N ARG A 204 -9.83 12.98 0.27
CA ARG A 204 -9.75 13.14 1.73
C ARG A 204 -10.65 14.27 2.20
N ASP A 205 -10.59 15.40 1.50
CA ASP A 205 -11.31 16.63 1.88
C ASP A 205 -12.76 16.60 1.35
N ARG A 206 -13.01 15.89 0.24
CA ARG A 206 -14.34 15.74 -0.40
C ARG A 206 -14.77 14.26 -0.57
N PRO A 207 -14.94 13.50 0.51
CA PRO A 207 -15.35 12.09 0.44
C PRO A 207 -16.80 11.92 -0.05
N ASP A 208 -17.62 12.96 0.04
CA ASP A 208 -18.96 13.04 -0.56
C ASP A 208 -18.91 12.88 -2.09
N LEU A 209 -18.00 13.61 -2.75
CA LEU A 209 -17.84 13.55 -4.20
C LEU A 209 -17.27 12.21 -4.65
N ALA A 210 -16.30 11.66 -3.92
CA ALA A 210 -15.78 10.32 -4.21
C ALA A 210 -16.90 9.25 -4.18
N ARG A 211 -17.81 9.32 -3.20
CA ARG A 211 -18.99 8.43 -3.13
C ARG A 211 -20.00 8.71 -4.24
N LYS A 212 -20.34 9.98 -4.48
CA LYS A 212 -21.29 10.39 -5.54
C LYS A 212 -20.88 9.85 -6.91
N TYR A 213 -19.60 10.00 -7.23
CA TYR A 213 -19.01 9.60 -8.51
C TYR A 213 -18.51 8.14 -8.53
N GLY A 214 -18.65 7.41 -7.42
CA GLY A 214 -18.23 6.01 -7.32
C GLY A 214 -16.73 5.79 -7.53
N ILE A 215 -15.92 6.77 -7.12
CA ILE A 215 -14.46 6.72 -7.16
C ILE A 215 -13.99 5.76 -6.08
N ALA A 216 -13.58 4.57 -6.51
CA ALA A 216 -13.08 3.53 -5.62
C ALA A 216 -11.56 3.58 -5.45
N LEU A 217 -10.85 4.14 -6.44
CA LEU A 217 -9.40 4.20 -6.52
C LEU A 217 -8.97 5.58 -7.05
N VAL A 218 -7.84 6.06 -6.57
CA VAL A 218 -7.15 7.26 -7.08
C VAL A 218 -5.76 6.84 -7.57
N PRO A 219 -5.19 7.51 -8.59
CA PRO A 219 -5.78 8.62 -9.33
C PRO A 219 -6.87 8.16 -10.31
N THR A 220 -8.02 8.84 -10.31
CA THR A 220 -9.01 8.73 -11.40
C THR A 220 -9.06 10.06 -12.14
N VAL A 221 -8.65 10.07 -13.41
CA VAL A 221 -8.44 11.28 -14.19
C VAL A 221 -9.26 11.21 -15.47
N VAL A 222 -10.23 12.10 -15.58
CA VAL A 222 -11.18 12.15 -16.69
C VAL A 222 -11.16 13.51 -17.36
N GLU A 223 -11.34 13.53 -18.67
CA GLU A 223 -11.58 14.76 -19.43
C GLU A 223 -13.08 14.97 -19.53
N VAL A 224 -13.53 16.15 -19.11
CA VAL A 224 -14.94 16.51 -19.00
C VAL A 224 -15.25 17.62 -20.01
N GLY A 225 -16.21 17.37 -20.89
CA GLY A 225 -16.69 18.35 -21.86
C GLY A 225 -17.59 19.41 -21.24
N ALA A 226 -17.97 20.42 -22.03
CA ALA A 226 -18.77 21.57 -21.58
C ALA A 226 -20.17 21.22 -21.00
N THR A 227 -20.67 20.00 -21.24
CA THR A 227 -21.96 19.50 -20.73
C THR A 227 -21.84 18.67 -19.43
N GLY A 228 -20.61 18.51 -18.93
CA GLY A 228 -20.27 17.61 -17.84
C GLY A 228 -20.04 16.16 -18.27
N ALA A 229 -20.21 15.81 -19.55
CA ALA A 229 -19.96 14.46 -20.04
C ALA A 229 -18.46 14.13 -20.03
N VAL A 230 -18.11 12.90 -19.63
CA VAL A 230 -16.74 12.40 -19.72
C VAL A 230 -16.43 12.06 -21.17
N VAL A 231 -15.52 12.82 -21.79
CA VAL A 231 -15.13 12.69 -23.20
C VAL A 231 -13.84 11.90 -23.40
N GLY A 232 -13.06 11.71 -22.33
CA GLY A 232 -11.80 10.97 -22.36
C GLY A 232 -11.36 10.51 -20.97
N ARG A 233 -10.50 9.49 -20.92
CA ARG A 233 -9.86 9.03 -19.67
C ARG A 233 -8.36 9.11 -19.83
N VAL A 234 -7.72 9.83 -18.92
CA VAL A 234 -6.26 10.05 -18.92
C VAL A 234 -5.58 9.00 -18.05
N ALA A 235 -6.20 8.63 -16.92
CA ALA A 235 -5.75 7.56 -16.03
C ALA A 235 -6.93 7.03 -15.20
N ALA A 236 -6.97 5.72 -14.91
CA ALA A 236 -7.96 5.06 -14.06
C ALA A 236 -7.36 3.84 -13.36
#